data_AF-A0A523JRZ5-F1
#
_entry.id   AF-A0A523JRZ5-F1
#
_cell.length_a   1.000
_cell.length_b   1.000
_cell.length_c   1.000
_cell.angle_alpha   90.00
_cell.angle_beta   90.00
_cell.angle_gamma   90.00
#
_symmetry.space_group_name_H-M   'P 1'
#
loop_
_entity.id
_entity.type
_entity.pdbx_description
1 polymer ?
#
loop_
_entity_poly.entity_id
_entity_poly.type
_entity_poly.pdbx_seq_one_letter_code
_entity_poly.pdbx_strand_id
1 'polypeptide(L)' 'MRKKYYTHFLLNERQGSCSEYSGVVEINRLAQHEFEGEEIKTLLAQNFDLEAEEVTVLDWSRLH' A
#
# COMPACT_ATOMS: atom_id res chain seq x y z
N MET A 1 14.75 -10.81 7.31
CA MET A 1 15.01 -10.27 5.95
C MET A 1 13.95 -9.23 5.65
N ARG A 2 14.32 -8.04 5.16
CA ARG A 2 13.35 -7.04 4.70
C ARG A 2 12.84 -7.47 3.33
N LYS A 3 11.52 -7.52 3.16
CA LYS A 3 10.91 -7.80 1.85
C LYS A 3 10.55 -6.46 1.21
N LYS A 4 11.00 -6.26 -0.02
CA LYS A 4 10.67 -5.08 -0.83
C LYS A 4 9.48 -5.42 -1.72
N TYR A 5 8.54 -4.50 -1.81
CA TYR A 5 7.41 -4.62 -2.71
C TYR A 5 7.29 -3.35 -3.52
N TYR A 6 7.07 -3.51 -4.82
CA TYR A 6 6.56 -2.43 -5.64
C TYR A 6 5.07 -2.31 -5.36
N THR A 7 4.62 -1.08 -5.16
CA THR A 7 3.22 -0.75 -5.00
C THR A 7 2.85 0.45 -5.86
N HIS A 8 1.70 0.35 -6.49
CA HIS A 8 1.06 1.43 -7.22
C HIS A 8 -0.35 1.56 -6.69
N PHE A 9 -0.72 2.72 -6.17
CA PHE A 9 -2.01 2.95 -5.55
C PHE A 9 -2.49 4.39 -5.77
N LEU A 10 -3.80 4.55 -5.67
CA LEU A 10 -4.51 5.81 -5.70
C LEU A 10 -5.04 6.12 -4.29
N LEU A 11 -4.88 7.36 -3.86
CA LEU A 11 -5.53 7.91 -2.67
C LEU A 11 -6.68 8.80 -3.14
N ASN A 12 -7.90 8.44 -2.78
CA ASN A 12 -9.09 9.25 -3.02
C ASN A 12 -9.38 10.08 -1.77
N GLU A 13 -8.90 11.31 -1.76
CA GLU A 13 -9.17 12.22 -0.65
C GLU A 13 -10.61 12.76 -0.75
N ARG A 14 -11.29 12.90 0.39
CA ARG A 14 -12.69 13.37 0.49
C ARG A 14 -13.00 14.69 -0.22
N GLN A 15 -11.97 15.48 -0.54
CA GLN A 15 -12.10 16.75 -1.26
C GLN A 15 -12.11 16.59 -2.79
N GLY A 16 -12.26 15.37 -3.31
CA GLY A 16 -12.33 15.09 -4.75
C GLY A 16 -10.97 15.14 -5.46
N SER A 17 -9.88 15.12 -4.69
CA SER A 17 -8.53 14.97 -5.21
C SER A 17 -8.15 13.49 -5.21
N CYS A 18 -7.75 13.01 -6.38
CA CYS A 18 -7.21 11.66 -6.54
C CYS A 18 -5.71 11.79 -6.73
N SER A 19 -4.94 11.31 -5.75
CA SER A 19 -3.49 11.39 -5.77
C SER A 19 -2.92 10.01 -6.10
N GLU A 20 -2.14 9.93 -7.17
CA GLU A 20 -1.53 8.69 -7.65
C GLU A 20 -0.10 8.54 -7.13
N TYR A 21 0.19 7.38 -6.54
CA TYR A 21 1.48 7.07 -5.95
C TYR A 21 1.99 5.73 -6.45
N SER A 22 3.21 5.71 -6.95
CA SER A 22 3.94 4.49 -7.31
C SER A 22 5.31 4.50 -6.65
N GLY A 23 5.67 3.40 -5.99
CA GLY A 23 6.93 3.35 -5.27
C GLY A 23 7.29 1.97 -4.75
N VAL A 24 8.42 1.90 -4.06
CA VAL A 24 8.89 0.69 -3.38
C VAL A 24 8.65 0.85 -1.89
N VAL A 25 7.88 -0.07 -1.30
CA VAL A 25 7.67 -0.15 0.14
C VAL A 25 8.55 -1.25 0.73
N GLU A 26 9.23 -0.91 1.83
CA GLU A 26 10.00 -1.85 2.62
C GLU A 26 9.19 -2.26 3.85
N ILE A 27 8.76 -3.52 3.89
CA ILE A 27 8.07 -4.03 5.07
C ILE A 27 9.10 -4.62 6.03
N ASN A 28 9.25 -3.96 7.18
CA ASN A 28 10.21 -4.31 8.22
C ASN A 28 9.62 -5.28 9.27
N ARG A 29 8.36 -5.71 9.10
CA ARG A 29 7.74 -6.73 9.96
C ARG A 29 8.34 -8.10 9.63
N LEU A 30 8.57 -8.93 10.65
CA LEU A 30 8.85 -10.37 10.52
C LEU A 30 7.61 -11.09 9.96
N ALA A 31 7.17 -10.71 8.76
CA ALA A 31 6.06 -11.33 8.08
C ALA A 31 6.53 -12.67 7.55
N GLN A 32 6.19 -13.71 8.31
CA GLN A 32 6.39 -15.11 7.88
C GLN A 32 5.52 -15.44 6.66
N HIS A 33 4.48 -14.65 6.37
CA HIS A 33 3.62 -14.78 5.20
C HIS A 33 3.87 -13.66 4.17
N GLU A 34 3.31 -13.85 2.97
CA GLU A 34 3.16 -12.81 1.95
C GLU A 34 1.96 -11.93 2.31
N PHE A 35 2.11 -10.61 2.17
CA PHE A 35 1.01 -9.68 2.40
C PHE A 35 0.09 -9.69 1.20
N GLU A 36 -1.20 -9.90 1.46
CA GLU A 36 -2.24 -9.84 0.44
C GLU A 36 -2.70 -8.39 0.21
N GLY A 37 -3.32 -8.13 -0.94
CA GLY A 37 -3.66 -6.77 -1.37
C GLY A 37 -4.53 -5.99 -0.38
N GLU A 38 -5.40 -6.65 0.41
CA GLU A 38 -6.24 -5.99 1.42
C GLU A 38 -5.45 -5.58 2.68
N GLU A 39 -4.49 -6.40 3.11
CA GLU A 39 -3.63 -6.04 4.24
C GLU A 39 -2.75 -4.83 3.91
N ILE A 40 -2.29 -4.76 2.66
CA ILE A 40 -1.51 -3.62 2.17
C ILE A 40 -2.35 -2.35 2.08
N LYS A 41 -3.59 -2.43 1.58
CA LYS A 41 -4.50 -1.27 1.60
C LYS A 41 -4.62 -0.72 3.01
N THR A 42 -4.86 -1.60 3.99
CA THR A 42 -4.99 -1.21 5.41
C THR A 42 -3.69 -0.58 5.95
N LEU A 43 -2.53 -1.13 5.61
CA LEU A 43 -1.23 -0.59 6.03
C LEU A 43 -0.92 0.75 5.36
N LEU A 44 -1.25 0.92 4.08
CA LEU A 44 -1.09 2.18 3.36
C LEU A 44 -2.02 3.22 3.97
N ALA A 45 -3.30 2.91 4.14
CA ALA A 45 -4.30 3.78 4.76
C ALA A 45 -3.84 4.31 6.13
N GLN A 46 -3.32 3.41 7.00
CA GLN A 46 -2.76 3.81 8.30
C GLN A 46 -1.52 4.70 8.19
N ASN A 47 -0.65 4.50 7.19
CA ASN A 47 0.52 5.36 7.00
C ASN A 47 0.16 6.76 6.48
N PHE A 48 -0.94 6.87 5.73
CA PHE A 48 -1.42 8.12 5.14
C PHE A 48 -2.53 8.81 5.96
N ASP A 49 -2.91 8.26 7.12
CA ASP A 49 -4.03 8.73 7.96
C ASP A 49 -5.37 8.78 7.20
N LEU A 50 -5.62 7.78 6.36
CA LEU A 50 -6.81 7.62 5.52
C LEU A 50 -7.59 6.35 5.88
N GLU A 51 -8.82 6.23 5.38
CA GLU A 51 -9.59 4.98 5.47
C GLU A 51 -9.16 3.99 4.38
N ALA A 52 -9.28 2.68 4.64
CA ALA A 52 -8.91 1.66 3.65
C ALA A 52 -9.74 1.73 2.36
N GLU A 53 -10.96 2.26 2.44
CA GLU A 53 -11.86 2.52 1.30
C GLU A 53 -11.37 3.68 0.43
N GLU A 54 -10.55 4.57 0.98
CA GLU A 54 -9.95 5.71 0.27
C GLU A 54 -8.65 5.31 -0.44
N VAL A 55 -8.17 4.07 -0.25
CA VAL A 55 -6.95 3.55 -0.87
C VAL A 55 -7.29 2.48 -1.91
N THR A 56 -6.97 2.76 -3.17
CA THR A 56 -7.11 1.79 -4.26
C THR A 56 -5.74 1.32 -4.71
N VAL A 57 -5.35 0.10 -4.34
CA VAL A 57 -4.11 -0.53 -4.84
C VAL A 57 -4.35 -1.03 -6.26
N LEU A 58 -3.57 -0.53 -7.21
CA LEU A 58 -3.58 -0.88 -8.63
C LEU A 58 -2.58 -2.01 -8.93
N ASP A 59 -1.37 -1.91 -8.39
CA ASP A 59 -0.34 -2.95 -8.51
C ASP A 59 0.31 -3.25 -7.16
N TRP A 60 0.52 -4.53 -6.92
CA TRP A 60 1.23 -5.05 -5.77
C TRP A 60 2.09 -6.22 -6.20
N SER A 61 3.40 -6.00 -6.21
CA SER A 61 4.35 -7.00 -6.70
C SER A 61 5.55 -7.07 -5.79
N ARG A 62 5.92 -8.29 -5.39
CA ARG A 62 7.15 -8.50 -4.63
C ARG A 62 8.37 -8.25 -5.51
N LEU A 63 9.29 -7.42 -5.02
CA LEU A 63 10.60 -7.24 -5.63
C LEU A 63 11.53 -8.35 -5.12
N HIS A 64 12.07 -9.13 -6.05
CA HIS A 64 12.92 -10.29 -5.81
C HIS A 64 14.37 -9.92 -5.52
#